data_AF-A0A238DPJ0-F1
#
_entry.id   AF-A0A238DPJ0-F1
#
_cell.length_a   1.000
_cell.length_b   1.000
_cell.length_c   1.000
_cell.angle_alpha   90.00
_cell.angle_beta   90.00
_cell.angle_gamma   90.00
#
_symmetry.space_group_name_H-M   'P 1'
#
loop_
_entity.id
_entity.type
_entity.pdbx_description
1 polymer ?
#
loop_
_entity_poly.entity_id
_entity_poly.type
_entity_poly.pdbx_seq_one_letter_code
_entity_poly.pdbx_strand_id
1 'polypeptide(L)'
;MELKKHWEHVYATKPTNTVSWFQEHAEQSVWLIQASGVPFAASIIDVGGGASTLVDDLLDRGYSNLSVLDLSVSALHDAHHRWRAIDSCRGSPR
;
A
#
# COMPACT_ATOMS: atom_id res chain seq x y z
N MET A 1 -15.18 -16.44 9.57
CA MET A 1 -14.30 -16.05 10.69
C MET A 1 -12.88 -16.60 10.55
N GLU A 2 -12.72 -17.87 10.16
CA GLU A 2 -11.38 -18.51 10.07
C GLU A 2 -10.44 -17.85 9.04
N LEU A 3 -10.95 -17.39 7.90
CA LEU A 3 -10.14 -16.72 6.88
C LEU A 3 -9.52 -15.40 7.37
N LYS A 4 -10.28 -14.61 8.16
CA LYS A 4 -9.77 -13.37 8.76
C LYS A 4 -8.66 -13.66 9.75
N LYS A 5 -8.86 -14.64 10.65
CA LYS A 5 -7.84 -15.06 11.62
C LYS A 5 -6.58 -15.56 10.94
N HIS A 6 -6.72 -16.29 9.83
CA HIS A 6 -5.58 -16.77 9.06
C HIS A 6 -4.72 -15.62 8.54
N TRP A 7 -5.31 -14.63 7.85
CA TRP A 7 -4.57 -13.50 7.31
C TRP A 7 -4.00 -12.60 8.41
N GLU A 8 -4.75 -12.34 9.47
CA GLU A 8 -4.24 -11.65 10.66
C GLU A 8 -3.00 -12.35 11.21
N HIS A 9 -3.04 -13.67 11.36
CA HIS A 9 -1.90 -14.44 11.86
C HIS A 9 -0.70 -14.38 10.91
N VAL A 10 -0.90 -14.52 9.60
CA VAL A 10 0.19 -14.41 8.61
C VAL A 10 0.89 -13.06 8.72
N TYR A 11 0.13 -11.95 8.71
CA TYR A 11 0.71 -10.61 8.78
C TYR A 11 1.28 -10.25 10.17
N ALA A 12 0.74 -10.82 11.25
CA ALA A 12 1.27 -10.61 12.59
C ALA A 12 2.59 -11.36 12.86
N THR A 13 2.88 -12.42 12.11
CA THR A 13 4.00 -13.34 12.43
C THR A 13 5.09 -13.39 11.38
N LYS A 14 4.83 -12.92 10.16
CA LYS A 14 5.80 -12.93 9.06
C LYS A 14 6.14 -11.51 8.66
N PRO A 15 7.43 -11.18 8.47
CA PRO A 15 7.82 -9.93 7.85
C PRO A 15 7.19 -9.81 6.46
N THR A 16 6.70 -8.62 6.15
CA THR A 16 5.94 -8.31 4.93
C THR A 16 6.71 -8.66 3.65
N ASN A 17 8.05 -8.62 3.69
CA ASN A 17 8.93 -8.95 2.57
C ASN A 17 9.22 -10.45 2.37
N THR A 18 8.63 -11.34 3.19
CA THR A 18 8.89 -12.80 3.14
C THR A 18 7.76 -13.61 2.53
N VAL A 19 6.65 -12.99 2.15
CA VAL A 19 5.55 -13.65 1.45
C VAL A 19 5.84 -13.72 -0.06
N SER A 20 5.41 -14.79 -0.73
CA SER A 20 5.81 -15.06 -2.12
C SER A 20 5.27 -14.06 -3.15
N TRP A 21 4.27 -13.26 -2.78
CA TRP A 21 3.68 -12.21 -3.62
C TRP A 21 4.22 -10.81 -3.29
N PHE A 22 5.20 -10.70 -2.39
CA PHE A 22 5.86 -9.43 -2.11
C PHE A 22 6.72 -9.00 -3.29
N GLN A 23 6.66 -7.70 -3.58
CA GLN A 23 7.53 -7.02 -4.52
C GLN A 23 7.96 -5.72 -3.86
N GLU A 24 9.24 -5.34 -3.98
CA GLU A 24 9.74 -4.08 -3.40
C GLU A 24 9.06 -2.87 -4.06
N HIS A 25 8.88 -2.91 -5.38
CA HIS A 25 8.12 -1.93 -6.14
C HIS A 25 7.05 -2.62 -7.01
N ALA A 26 5.85 -2.07 -7.02
CA ALA A 26 4.72 -2.51 -7.83
C ALA A 26 4.76 -1.89 -9.25
N GLU A 27 5.92 -1.92 -9.89
CA GLU A 27 6.23 -1.15 -11.12
C GLU A 27 5.17 -1.31 -12.21
N GLN A 28 4.77 -2.55 -12.50
CA GLN A 28 3.82 -2.86 -13.56
C GLN A 28 2.43 -2.31 -13.26
N SER A 29 1.96 -2.47 -12.02
CA SER A 29 0.66 -1.95 -11.59
C SER A 29 0.63 -0.43 -11.68
N VAL A 30 1.70 0.24 -11.27
CA VAL A 30 1.75 1.69 -11.36
C VAL A 30 1.85 2.18 -12.80
N TRP A 31 2.63 1.50 -13.65
CA TRP A 31 2.67 1.81 -15.07
C TRP A 31 1.28 1.71 -15.71
N LEU A 32 0.52 0.66 -15.39
CA LEU A 32 -0.87 0.49 -15.88
C LEU A 32 -1.79 1.63 -15.42
N ILE A 33 -1.68 2.05 -14.16
CA ILE A 33 -2.46 3.18 -13.62
C ILE A 33 -2.09 4.47 -14.33
N GLN A 34 -0.80 4.76 -14.53
CA GLN A 34 -0.36 5.95 -15.25
C GLN A 34 -0.82 5.94 -16.71
N ALA A 35 -0.71 4.78 -17.38
CA ALA A 35 -1.14 4.59 -18.76
C ALA A 35 -2.66 4.76 -18.94
N SER A 36 -3.46 4.55 -17.88
CA SER A 36 -4.90 4.81 -17.90
C SER A 36 -5.26 6.30 -17.96
N GLY A 37 -4.30 7.20 -17.67
CA GLY A 37 -4.51 8.65 -17.71
C GLY A 37 -5.33 9.21 -16.54
N VAL A 38 -5.55 8.43 -15.48
CA VAL A 38 -6.26 8.91 -14.29
C VAL A 38 -5.48 10.07 -13.62
N PRO A 39 -6.15 11.17 -13.25
CA PRO A 39 -5.48 12.29 -12.59
C PRO A 39 -4.85 11.90 -11.25
N PHE A 40 -3.79 12.60 -10.83
CA PHE A 40 -3.15 12.40 -9.52
C PHE A 40 -4.08 12.64 -8.31
N ALA A 41 -5.18 13.36 -8.50
CA ALA A 41 -6.21 13.61 -7.49
C ALA A 41 -7.36 12.59 -7.52
N ALA A 42 -7.34 11.62 -8.46
CA ALA A 42 -8.37 10.60 -8.56
C ALA A 42 -8.42 9.75 -7.28
N SER A 43 -9.64 9.42 -6.84
CA SER A 43 -9.85 8.47 -5.75
C SER A 43 -9.47 7.05 -6.21
N ILE A 44 -8.46 6.45 -5.58
CA ILE A 44 -8.01 5.08 -5.86
C ILE A 44 -8.08 4.26 -4.57
N ILE A 45 -8.59 3.04 -4.65
CA ILE A 45 -8.63 2.08 -3.53
C ILE A 45 -7.82 0.83 -3.87
N ASP A 46 -6.87 0.49 -3.01
CA ASP A 46 -6.14 -0.78 -3.03
C ASP A 46 -6.86 -1.80 -2.12
N VAL A 47 -7.42 -2.85 -2.73
CA VAL A 47 -8.25 -3.86 -2.05
C VAL A 47 -7.44 -5.13 -1.85
N GLY A 48 -7.27 -5.53 -0.58
CA GLY A 48 -6.35 -6.59 -0.20
C GLY A 48 -4.91 -6.10 -0.14
N GLY A 49 -4.69 -4.87 0.34
CA GLY A 49 -3.39 -4.20 0.29
C GLY A 49 -2.27 -4.98 0.95
N GLY A 50 -2.53 -5.76 2.01
CA GLY A 50 -1.61 -6.79 2.49
C GLY A 50 -0.14 -6.36 2.58
N ALA A 51 0.70 -7.08 1.82
CA ALA A 51 2.13 -6.81 1.66
C ALA A 51 2.50 -5.91 0.47
N SER A 52 1.51 -5.39 -0.26
CA SER A 52 1.69 -4.55 -1.44
C SER A 52 2.42 -3.24 -1.11
N THR A 53 3.32 -2.84 -2.01
CA THR A 53 3.96 -1.52 -2.01
C THR A 53 3.32 -0.56 -3.01
N LEU A 54 2.18 -0.93 -3.62
CA LEU A 54 1.51 -0.14 -4.65
C LEU A 54 1.21 1.29 -4.19
N VAL A 55 0.63 1.45 -3.01
CA VAL A 55 0.26 2.78 -2.54
C VAL A 55 1.48 3.60 -2.12
N ASP A 56 2.55 2.96 -1.60
CA ASP A 56 3.85 3.63 -1.40
C ASP A 56 4.33 4.27 -2.71
N ASP A 57 4.39 3.47 -3.77
CA ASP A 57 4.85 3.91 -5.09
C ASP A 57 3.94 4.94 -5.76
N LEU A 58 2.62 4.89 -5.51
CA LEU A 58 1.66 5.88 -6.00
C LEU A 58 1.83 7.22 -5.27
N LEU A 59 2.04 7.21 -3.95
CA LEU A 59 2.33 8.43 -3.17
C LEU A 59 3.60 9.10 -3.68
N ASP A 60 4.66 8.32 -3.93
CA ASP A 60 5.94 8.82 -4.46
C ASP A 60 5.81 9.43 -5.85
N ARG A 61 4.86 8.95 -6.66
CA ARG A 61 4.52 9.53 -7.97
C ARG A 61 3.53 10.70 -7.91
N GLY A 62 3.05 11.09 -6.73
CA GLY A 62 2.23 12.28 -6.51
C GLY A 62 0.72 12.03 -6.48
N TYR A 63 0.26 10.78 -6.48
CA TYR A 63 -1.14 10.48 -6.19
C TYR A 63 -1.46 10.85 -4.74
N SER A 64 -2.64 11.44 -4.52
CA SER A 64 -2.97 12.09 -3.24
C SER A 64 -4.23 11.57 -2.56
N ASN A 65 -5.10 10.89 -3.30
CA ASN A 65 -6.40 10.42 -2.80
C ASN A 65 -6.47 8.90 -2.86
N LEU A 66 -5.73 8.27 -1.95
CA LEU A 66 -5.50 6.83 -1.90
C LEU A 66 -6.16 6.24 -0.64
N SER A 67 -6.75 5.05 -0.77
CA SER A 67 -7.33 4.29 0.34
C SER A 67 -6.88 2.85 0.27
N VAL A 68 -6.71 2.20 1.43
CA VAL A 68 -6.47 0.75 1.51
C VAL A 68 -7.59 0.07 2.26
N LEU A 69 -7.98 -1.07 1.74
CA LEU A 69 -8.85 -2.02 2.41
C LEU A 69 -8.11 -3.34 2.61
N ASP A 70 -8.06 -3.82 3.85
CA ASP A 70 -7.59 -5.18 4.15
C ASP A 70 -8.43 -5.79 5.30
N LEU A 71 -8.49 -7.11 5.35
CA LEU A 71 -9.15 -7.86 6.42
C LEU A 71 -8.29 -7.94 7.70
N SER A 72 -6.97 -7.81 7.54
CA SER A 72 -5.95 -7.89 8.59
C SER A 72 -5.63 -6.51 9.13
N VAL A 73 -5.80 -6.33 10.44
CA VAL A 73 -5.41 -5.11 11.15
C VAL A 73 -3.88 -4.97 11.14
N SER A 74 -3.15 -6.08 11.28
CA SER A 74 -1.68 -6.08 11.17
C SER A 74 -1.20 -5.59 9.80
N ALA A 75 -1.85 -5.99 8.71
CA ALA A 75 -1.50 -5.50 7.37
C ALA A 75 -1.75 -3.99 7.23
N LEU A 76 -2.87 -3.50 7.76
CA LEU A 76 -3.18 -2.06 7.76
C LEU A 76 -2.18 -1.26 8.59
N HIS A 77 -1.75 -1.78 9.76
CA HIS A 77 -0.71 -1.12 10.55
C HIS A 77 0.62 -1.06 9.82
N ASP A 78 1.05 -2.14 9.18
CA ASP A 78 2.29 -2.17 8.40
C ASP A 78 2.24 -1.15 7.26
N ALA A 79 1.13 -1.10 6.51
CA ALA A 79 0.92 -0.11 5.45
C ALA A 79 0.98 1.32 5.98
N HIS A 80 0.29 1.58 7.09
CA HIS A 80 0.30 2.88 7.75
C HIS A 80 1.71 3.29 8.19
N HIS A 81 2.50 2.35 8.72
CA HIS A 81 3.87 2.61 9.15
C HIS A 81 4.79 3.03 8.01
N ARG A 82 4.65 2.44 6.82
CA ARG A 82 5.47 2.81 5.66
C ARG A 82 5.20 4.25 5.20
N TRP A 83 3.93 4.66 5.10
CA TRP A 83 3.62 5.98 4.50
C TRP A 83 3.72 7.14 5.46
N ARG A 84 3.57 6.90 6.77
CA ARG A 84 3.91 7.93 7.76
C ARG A 84 5.37 8.34 7.69
N ALA A 85 6.26 7.44 7.29
CA ALA A 85 7.66 7.80 7.05
C ALA A 85 7.78 8.74 5.83
N ILE A 86 7.01 8.52 4.77
CA ILE A 86 6.97 9.36 3.56
C ILE A 86 6.47 10.77 3.89
N ASP A 87 5.39 10.90 4.67
CA ASP A 87 4.84 12.20 5.07
C ASP A 87 5.82 13.02 5.93
N SER A 88 6.58 12.36 6.81
CA SER A 88 7.56 13.05 7.66
C SER A 88 8.73 13.67 6.88
N CYS A 89 9.01 13.18 5.68
CA CYS A 89 10.03 13.73 4.77
C CYS A 89 9.51 14.89 3.90
N ARG A 90 8.19 15.09 3.80
CA ARG A 90 7.57 16.14 2.94
C ARG A 90 7.35 17.48 3.65
N GLY A 91 7.91 17.66 4.84
CA GLY A 91 7.93 18.92 5.57
C GLY A 91 8.87 19.97 4.96
N SER A 92 8.51 20.54 3.82
CA SER A 92 9.00 21.85 3.38
C SER A 92 7.90 22.53 2.53
N PRO A 93 7.36 23.67 2.97
CA PRO A 93 6.35 24.40 2.21
C PRO A 93 7.04 25.06 1.00
N ARG A 94 6.52 24.79 -0.20
CA ARG A 94 6.59 25.73 -1.32
C ARG A 94 5.36 26.60 -1.31
#